data_AF-A0A7J6QN78-F1
#
_entry.id   AF-A0A7J6QN78-F1
#
_cell.length_a   1.000
_cell.length_b   1.000
_cell.length_c   1.000
_cell.angle_alpha   90.00
_cell.angle_beta   90.00
_cell.angle_gamma   90.00
#
_symmetry.space_group_name_H-M   'P 1'
#
loop_
_entity.id
_entity.type
_entity.pdbx_description
1 polymer ?
#
loop_
_entity_poly.entity_id
_entity_poly.type
_entity_poly.pdbx_seq_one_letter_code
_entity_poly.pdbx_strand_id
1 'polypeptide(L)'
;FQPVAYSGMETGRMDKASYLLRQGNINVMLSSPLQKGGEMNDFINKHGDGIRNIALECPDAKRAHDLAVSKGAKSFQEVKTYQDDHGEVKISGIDTYGEVKHLFVERGGYKGDCLMPGFVEWDPGYHVQDVGLKYVDHMVGNVGWNEMDVWAKFYREVFGMDQLISFDDKDISTDYTALKSKVMTVDTGLVKYPINEPAVGKKKSQIEEYLEFN
;
A
#
# COMPACT_ATOMS: atom_id res chain seq x y z
N PHE A 1 16.33 5.93 4.69
CA PHE A 1 15.31 5.89 5.75
C PHE A 1 15.96 5.48 7.06
N GLN A 2 15.60 6.11 8.17
CA GLN A 2 16.07 5.78 9.52
C GLN A 2 15.19 4.65 10.07
N PRO A 3 15.74 3.53 10.57
CA PRO A 3 14.98 2.60 11.39
C PRO A 3 14.54 3.30 12.68
N VAL A 4 13.25 3.17 13.03
CA VAL A 4 12.67 3.84 14.20
C VAL A 4 11.89 2.91 15.13
N ALA A 5 11.47 1.74 14.64
CA ALA A 5 10.80 0.75 15.47
C ALA A 5 10.97 -0.68 14.94
N TYR A 6 10.83 -1.64 15.83
CA TYR A 6 10.98 -3.07 15.56
C TYR A 6 9.88 -3.90 16.23
N SER A 7 9.48 -4.99 15.58
CA SER A 7 8.61 -6.02 16.14
C SER A 7 9.09 -7.40 15.65
N GLY A 8 9.42 -8.32 16.56
CA GLY A 8 9.93 -9.66 16.22
C GLY A 8 10.03 -10.56 17.44
N MET A 9 10.86 -11.61 17.39
CA MET A 9 10.91 -12.64 18.44
C MET A 9 11.26 -12.04 19.80
N GLU A 10 12.19 -11.09 19.81
CA GLU A 10 12.68 -10.34 20.96
C GLU A 10 11.59 -9.48 21.60
N THR A 11 10.54 -9.14 20.84
CA THR A 11 9.37 -8.38 21.31
C THR A 11 8.14 -9.29 21.49
N GLY A 12 8.31 -10.61 21.53
CA GLY A 12 7.23 -11.60 21.70
C GLY A 12 6.46 -11.95 20.43
N ARG A 13 6.89 -11.46 19.26
CA ARG A 13 6.26 -11.75 17.97
C ARG A 13 6.96 -12.91 17.26
N MET A 14 6.31 -14.07 17.23
CA MET A 14 6.90 -15.33 16.76
C MET A 14 6.56 -15.69 15.31
N ASP A 15 5.61 -14.99 14.68
CA ASP A 15 5.15 -15.27 13.30
C ASP A 15 5.97 -14.53 12.24
N LYS A 16 6.42 -13.31 12.53
CA LYS A 16 7.16 -12.44 11.61
C LYS A 16 8.04 -11.43 12.33
N ALA A 17 9.09 -10.98 11.65
CA ALA A 17 9.83 -9.79 12.01
C ALA A 17 9.32 -8.60 11.18
N SER A 18 9.30 -7.40 11.75
CA SER A 18 8.86 -6.17 11.08
C SER A 18 9.71 -4.99 11.51
N TYR A 19 10.25 -4.27 10.54
CA TYR A 19 11.09 -3.09 10.71
C TYR A 19 10.36 -1.88 10.17
N LEU A 20 10.20 -0.85 11.00
CA LEU A 20 9.66 0.42 10.58
C LEU A 20 10.79 1.38 10.24
N LEU A 21 10.79 1.85 9.00
CA LEU A 21 11.73 2.82 8.46
C LEU A 21 11.02 4.15 8.17
N ARG A 22 11.63 5.28 8.55
CA ARG A 22 11.05 6.62 8.42
C ARG A 22 11.99 7.62 7.76
N GLN A 23 11.44 8.52 6.94
CA GLN A 23 12.10 9.75 6.47
C GLN A 23 11.04 10.80 6.17
N GLY A 24 11.11 11.97 6.81
CA GLY A 24 9.99 12.91 6.82
C GLY A 24 8.72 12.22 7.34
N ASN A 25 7.63 12.34 6.59
CA ASN A 25 6.35 11.68 6.88
C ASN A 25 6.16 10.34 6.14
N ILE A 26 7.20 9.85 5.45
CA ILE A 26 7.18 8.57 4.77
C ILE A 26 7.49 7.47 5.79
N ASN A 27 6.61 6.48 5.87
CA ASN A 27 6.77 5.31 6.72
C ASN A 27 6.74 4.05 5.83
N VAL A 28 7.81 3.26 5.86
CA VAL A 28 7.92 1.98 5.15
C VAL A 28 8.09 0.88 6.18
N MET A 29 7.20 -0.11 6.16
CA MET A 29 7.27 -1.28 7.01
C MET A 29 7.75 -2.48 6.20
N LEU A 30 8.92 -3.01 6.55
CA LEU A 30 9.46 -4.23 5.95
C LEU A 30 9.14 -5.39 6.87
N SER A 31 8.39 -6.38 6.37
CA SER A 31 8.00 -7.56 7.13
C SER A 31 8.47 -8.84 6.46
N SER A 32 8.99 -9.79 7.25
CA SER A 32 9.41 -11.10 6.76
C SER A 32 8.89 -12.21 7.68
N PRO A 33 8.42 -13.34 7.14
CA PRO A 33 7.94 -14.44 7.96
C PRO A 33 9.11 -15.08 8.72
N LEU A 34 8.85 -15.50 9.96
CA LEU A 34 9.80 -16.26 10.79
C LEU A 34 9.51 -17.77 10.78
N GLN A 35 8.35 -18.14 10.24
CA GLN A 35 7.89 -19.52 10.12
C GLN A 35 7.75 -19.93 8.66
N LYS A 36 7.80 -21.24 8.41
CA LYS A 36 7.63 -21.81 7.06
C LYS A 36 6.15 -21.74 6.65
N GLY A 37 5.89 -21.44 5.37
CA GLY A 37 4.54 -21.42 4.80
C GLY A 37 3.68 -20.22 5.21
N GLY A 38 2.41 -20.23 4.83
CA GLY A 38 1.47 -19.15 5.09
C GLY A 38 1.58 -17.98 4.11
N GLU A 39 0.63 -17.05 4.20
CA GLU A 39 0.38 -16.04 3.16
C GLU A 39 1.59 -15.16 2.81
N MET A 40 2.46 -14.83 3.77
CA MET A 40 3.68 -14.06 3.49
C MET A 40 4.69 -14.84 2.66
N ASN A 41 4.89 -16.13 2.94
CA ASN A 41 5.76 -16.97 2.12
C ASN A 41 5.17 -17.18 0.73
N ASP A 42 3.85 -17.39 0.63
CA ASP A 42 3.17 -17.57 -0.65
C ASP A 42 3.30 -16.31 -1.53
N PHE A 43 3.12 -15.12 -0.92
CA PHE A 43 3.34 -13.84 -1.59
C PHE A 43 4.79 -13.69 -2.08
N ILE A 44 5.77 -13.95 -1.21
CA ILE A 44 7.20 -13.82 -1.57
C ILE A 44 7.60 -14.80 -2.67
N ASN A 45 7.12 -16.04 -2.63
CA ASN A 45 7.42 -17.04 -3.65
C ASN A 45 6.87 -16.64 -5.04
N LYS A 46 5.76 -15.91 -5.06
CA LYS A 46 5.11 -15.48 -6.29
C LYS A 46 5.66 -14.15 -6.82
N HIS A 47 5.84 -13.17 -5.94
CA HIS A 47 6.12 -11.77 -6.30
C HIS A 47 7.55 -11.31 -5.97
N GLY A 48 8.32 -12.10 -5.22
CA GLY A 48 9.55 -11.62 -4.58
C GLY A 48 9.27 -10.57 -3.50
N ASP A 49 10.19 -9.63 -3.32
CA ASP A 49 10.00 -8.48 -2.43
C ASP A 49 9.01 -7.50 -3.06
N GLY A 50 7.88 -7.25 -2.40
CA GLY A 50 6.80 -6.45 -2.99
C GLY A 50 5.91 -5.73 -1.98
N ILE A 51 5.10 -4.80 -2.48
CA ILE A 51 4.14 -4.05 -1.67
C ILE A 51 2.89 -4.92 -1.44
N ARG A 52 2.70 -5.34 -0.19
CA ARG A 52 1.53 -6.14 0.22
C ARG A 52 0.35 -5.30 0.68
N ASN A 53 0.61 -4.18 1.35
CA ASN A 53 -0.38 -3.34 2.01
C ASN A 53 -0.09 -1.86 1.78
N ILE A 54 -1.13 -1.09 1.52
CA ILE A 54 -1.12 0.37 1.48
C ILE A 54 -2.00 0.84 2.64
N ALA A 55 -1.41 1.55 3.60
CA ALA A 55 -2.12 2.00 4.80
C ALA A 55 -2.60 3.45 4.64
N LEU A 56 -3.89 3.67 4.86
CA LEU A 56 -4.55 4.97 4.81
C LEU A 56 -5.02 5.34 6.21
N GLU A 57 -4.54 6.46 6.74
CA GLU A 57 -5.05 6.98 8.00
C GLU A 57 -6.48 7.49 7.83
N CYS A 58 -7.36 7.14 8.77
CA CYS A 58 -8.76 7.52 8.74
C CYS A 58 -9.31 7.76 10.16
N PRO A 59 -10.38 8.55 10.31
CA PRO A 59 -10.97 8.82 11.62
C PRO A 59 -11.74 7.64 12.22
N ASP A 60 -12.21 6.69 11.40
CA ASP A 60 -12.98 5.52 11.83
C ASP A 60 -12.72 4.33 10.89
N ALA A 61 -11.91 3.37 11.35
CA ALA A 61 -11.50 2.23 10.52
C ALA A 61 -12.66 1.27 10.25
N LYS A 62 -13.61 1.13 11.19
CA LYS A 62 -14.76 0.25 11.01
C LYS A 62 -15.69 0.82 9.95
N ARG A 63 -16.05 2.09 10.08
CA ARG A 63 -16.95 2.76 9.14
C ARG A 63 -16.37 2.81 7.73
N ALA A 64 -15.07 3.08 7.59
CA ALA A 64 -14.40 3.08 6.29
C ALA A 64 -14.50 1.72 5.60
N HIS A 65 -14.28 0.64 6.35
CA HIS A 65 -14.42 -0.72 5.85
C HIS A 65 -15.87 -1.09 5.51
N ASP A 66 -16.82 -0.87 6.42
CA ASP A 66 -18.24 -1.17 6.19
C ASP A 66 -18.75 -0.46 4.92
N LEU A 67 -18.38 0.81 4.73
CA LEU A 67 -18.75 1.59 3.57
C LEU A 67 -18.12 1.00 2.29
N ALA A 68 -16.82 0.71 2.31
CA ALA A 68 -16.13 0.12 1.17
C ALA A 68 -16.76 -1.21 0.75
N VAL A 69 -17.05 -2.09 1.72
CA VAL A 69 -17.69 -3.39 1.47
C VAL A 69 -19.11 -3.21 0.92
N SER A 70 -19.89 -2.26 1.45
CA SER A 70 -21.23 -1.94 0.93
C SER A 70 -21.21 -1.44 -0.52
N LYS A 71 -20.07 -0.91 -0.97
CA LYS A 71 -19.83 -0.45 -2.35
C LYS A 71 -19.21 -1.51 -3.25
N GLY A 72 -19.09 -2.74 -2.77
CA GLY A 72 -18.63 -3.89 -3.55
C GLY A 72 -17.15 -4.22 -3.40
N ALA A 73 -16.43 -3.57 -2.49
CA ALA A 73 -15.08 -4.02 -2.13
C ALA A 73 -15.14 -5.37 -1.42
N LYS A 74 -14.18 -6.26 -1.70
CA LYS A 74 -14.05 -7.52 -0.99
C LYS A 74 -13.34 -7.28 0.35
N SER A 75 -13.96 -7.70 1.45
CA SER A 75 -13.37 -7.64 2.79
C SER A 75 -12.11 -8.49 2.84
N PHE A 76 -11.01 -7.91 3.32
CA PHE A 76 -9.78 -8.63 3.65
C PHE A 76 -9.69 -8.89 5.16
N GLN A 77 -9.97 -7.87 5.96
CA GLN A 77 -9.95 -7.97 7.41
C GLN A 77 -11.00 -7.06 8.02
N GLU A 78 -11.89 -7.64 8.83
CA GLU A 78 -12.74 -6.87 9.75
C GLU A 78 -11.90 -6.05 10.72
N VAL A 79 -12.50 -5.03 11.33
CA VAL A 79 -11.79 -4.16 12.27
C VAL A 79 -11.20 -4.96 13.44
N LYS A 80 -9.91 -4.74 13.70
CA LYS A 80 -9.18 -5.25 14.87
C LYS A 80 -8.59 -4.09 15.64
N THR A 81 -8.74 -4.14 16.97
CA THR A 81 -8.12 -3.18 17.89
C THR A 81 -6.81 -3.74 18.42
N TYR A 82 -5.77 -2.92 18.35
CA TYR A 82 -4.47 -3.15 18.97
C TYR A 82 -4.31 -2.11 20.08
N GLN A 83 -3.79 -2.51 21.24
CA GLN A 83 -3.67 -1.62 22.40
C GLN A 83 -2.38 -1.89 23.19
N ASP A 84 -1.77 -0.83 23.69
CA ASP A 84 -0.70 -0.84 24.70
C ASP A 84 -0.86 0.38 25.64
N ASP A 85 0.17 0.66 26.45
CA ASP A 85 0.18 1.77 27.42
C ASP A 85 0.13 3.17 26.76
N HIS A 86 0.38 3.29 25.46
CA HIS A 86 0.33 4.52 24.67
C HIS A 86 -1.00 4.73 23.95
N GLY A 87 -1.97 3.82 24.10
CA GLY A 87 -3.33 3.96 23.58
C GLY A 87 -3.73 2.84 22.63
N GLU A 88 -4.70 3.12 21.74
CA GLU A 88 -5.24 2.14 20.80
C GLU A 88 -5.09 2.53 19.33
N VAL A 89 -4.93 1.53 18.47
CA VAL A 89 -4.98 1.63 17.02
C VAL A 89 -5.99 0.62 16.49
N LYS A 90 -6.94 1.05 15.67
CA LYS A 90 -7.88 0.15 14.99
C LYS A 90 -7.51 0.01 13.52
N ILE A 91 -7.49 -1.23 13.03
CA ILE A 91 -7.13 -1.54 11.64
C ILE A 91 -8.17 -2.47 11.04
N SER A 92 -8.68 -2.10 9.87
CA SER A 92 -9.49 -2.94 8.97
C SER A 92 -8.86 -2.92 7.58
N GLY A 93 -9.34 -3.74 6.65
CA GLY A 93 -8.81 -3.72 5.28
C GLY A 93 -9.67 -4.40 4.23
N ILE A 94 -9.44 -4.00 2.98
CA ILE A 94 -10.12 -4.51 1.79
C ILE A 94 -9.10 -4.96 0.74
N ASP A 95 -9.52 -5.86 -0.14
CA ASP A 95 -8.78 -6.23 -1.34
C ASP A 95 -8.79 -5.09 -2.37
N THR A 96 -7.67 -4.91 -3.09
CA THR A 96 -7.63 -4.15 -4.35
C THR A 96 -6.97 -5.01 -5.44
N TYR A 97 -6.42 -4.42 -6.50
CA TYR A 97 -5.79 -5.14 -7.60
C TYR A 97 -4.66 -6.08 -7.14
N GLY A 98 -4.56 -7.23 -7.82
CA GLY A 98 -3.61 -8.28 -7.49
C GLY A 98 -3.79 -8.78 -6.05
N GLU A 99 -2.69 -8.89 -5.33
CA GLU A 99 -2.67 -9.30 -3.92
C GLU A 99 -2.51 -8.12 -2.94
N VAL A 100 -2.52 -6.88 -3.43
CA VAL A 100 -2.41 -5.66 -2.63
C VAL A 100 -3.70 -5.43 -1.83
N LYS A 101 -3.57 -4.87 -0.62
CA LYS A 101 -4.70 -4.45 0.25
C LYS A 101 -4.59 -2.98 0.57
N HIS A 102 -5.75 -2.35 0.70
CA HIS A 102 -5.86 -1.09 1.44
C HIS A 102 -6.19 -1.39 2.89
N LEU A 103 -5.40 -0.85 3.80
CA LEU A 103 -5.64 -0.91 5.24
C LEU A 103 -6.14 0.46 5.70
N PHE A 104 -7.28 0.48 6.41
CA PHE A 104 -7.78 1.68 7.07
C PHE A 104 -7.25 1.70 8.50
N VAL A 105 -6.54 2.76 8.86
CA VAL A 105 -5.84 2.87 10.15
C VAL A 105 -6.39 4.05 10.94
N GLU A 106 -7.11 3.75 12.01
CA GLU A 106 -7.58 4.73 12.98
C GLU A 106 -6.58 4.83 14.12
N ARG A 107 -5.92 5.98 14.22
CA ARG A 107 -4.79 6.21 15.13
C ARG A 107 -4.96 7.40 16.07
N GLY A 108 -6.06 8.14 15.99
CA GLY A 108 -6.23 9.36 16.80
C GLY A 108 -6.03 9.15 18.31
N GLY A 109 -6.33 7.94 18.80
CA GLY A 109 -6.17 7.51 20.18
C GLY A 109 -4.77 7.00 20.59
N TYR A 110 -3.82 6.87 19.65
CA TYR A 110 -2.47 6.36 19.92
C TYR A 110 -1.45 7.49 20.01
N LYS A 111 -0.59 7.47 21.05
CA LYS A 111 0.42 8.50 21.32
C LYS A 111 1.87 7.99 21.29
N GLY A 112 2.08 6.73 20.91
CA GLY A 112 3.42 6.15 20.81
C GLY A 112 4.12 6.49 19.49
N ASP A 113 5.44 6.66 19.53
CA ASP A 113 6.26 7.03 18.35
C ASP A 113 6.44 5.88 17.34
N CYS A 114 6.17 4.65 17.78
CA CYS A 114 6.32 3.40 17.03
C CYS A 114 5.20 3.12 16.01
N LEU A 115 4.31 4.08 15.75
CA LEU A 115 3.12 4.01 14.90
C LEU A 115 1.97 3.11 15.38
N MET A 116 2.25 1.99 16.04
CA MET A 116 1.22 1.08 16.55
C MET A 116 1.71 0.16 17.67
N PRO A 117 0.79 -0.39 18.48
CA PRO A 117 1.12 -1.39 19.49
C PRO A 117 1.83 -2.63 18.97
N GLY A 118 2.67 -3.23 19.82
CA GLY A 118 3.46 -4.42 19.51
C GLY A 118 4.78 -4.13 18.80
N PHE A 119 5.16 -2.86 18.68
CA PHE A 119 6.47 -2.40 18.26
C PHE A 119 7.22 -1.78 19.45
N VAL A 120 8.53 -1.94 19.46
CA VAL A 120 9.45 -1.24 20.38
C VAL A 120 10.25 -0.22 19.60
N GLU A 121 10.61 0.88 20.26
CA GLU A 121 11.46 1.91 19.66
C GLU A 121 12.82 1.31 19.30
N TRP A 122 13.35 1.70 18.14
CA TRP A 122 14.67 1.29 17.71
C TRP A 122 15.47 2.51 17.24
N ASP A 123 16.49 2.86 18.03
CA ASP A 123 17.45 3.91 17.70
C ASP A 123 18.86 3.31 17.51
N PRO A 124 19.22 2.88 16.29
CA PRO A 124 20.56 2.37 16.03
C PRO A 124 21.58 3.51 16.10
N GLY A 125 22.78 3.25 16.63
CA GLY A 125 23.84 4.26 16.74
C GLY A 125 24.37 4.82 15.41
N TYR A 126 23.91 4.27 14.27
CA TYR A 126 24.12 4.87 12.95
C TYR A 126 22.87 5.64 12.53
N HIS A 127 23.01 6.95 12.34
CA HIS A 127 21.95 7.81 11.84
C HIS A 127 22.16 8.11 10.36
N VAL A 128 21.13 7.84 9.55
CA VAL A 128 21.20 8.14 8.12
C VAL A 128 21.17 9.65 7.87
N GLN A 129 21.97 10.11 6.90
CA GLN A 129 21.86 11.48 6.44
C GLN A 129 20.50 11.71 5.77
N ASP A 130 19.86 12.84 6.07
CA ASP A 130 18.65 13.27 5.38
C ASP A 130 18.96 13.56 3.89
N VAL A 131 18.15 13.00 3.00
CA VAL A 131 18.23 13.22 1.55
C VAL A 131 17.06 14.04 1.01
N GLY A 132 16.21 14.58 1.89
CA GLY A 132 15.17 15.54 1.58
C GLY A 132 13.81 14.95 1.18
N LEU A 133 13.58 13.64 1.34
CA LEU A 133 12.26 13.04 1.08
C LEU A 133 11.28 13.41 2.19
N LYS A 134 10.09 13.87 1.81
CA LYS A 134 9.10 14.42 2.76
C LYS A 134 7.82 13.60 2.87
N TYR A 135 7.25 13.18 1.73
CA TYR A 135 5.93 12.54 1.66
C TYR A 135 5.90 11.51 0.53
N VAL A 136 5.01 10.53 0.64
CA VAL A 136 4.60 9.71 -0.51
C VAL A 136 3.63 10.55 -1.33
N ASP A 137 3.97 10.86 -2.58
CA ASP A 137 3.14 11.71 -3.44
C ASP A 137 2.04 10.92 -4.18
N HIS A 138 2.38 9.74 -4.69
CA HIS A 138 1.48 8.85 -5.42
C HIS A 138 1.99 7.40 -5.38
N MET A 139 1.10 6.44 -5.65
CA MET A 139 1.42 5.02 -5.78
C MET A 139 0.82 4.46 -7.06
N VAL A 140 1.65 3.89 -7.92
CA VAL A 140 1.23 3.38 -9.23
C VAL A 140 0.84 1.91 -9.12
N GLY A 141 -0.33 1.55 -9.65
CA GLY A 141 -0.78 0.18 -9.83
C GLY A 141 -0.70 -0.25 -11.29
N ASN A 142 0.00 -1.34 -11.58
CA ASN A 142 0.01 -1.95 -12.91
C ASN A 142 -1.00 -3.10 -12.94
N VAL A 143 -1.93 -3.07 -13.90
CA VAL A 143 -3.03 -4.04 -14.02
C VAL A 143 -3.05 -4.66 -15.41
N GLY A 144 -3.79 -5.76 -15.57
CA GLY A 144 -3.86 -6.51 -16.81
C GLY A 144 -4.50 -5.75 -17.97
N TRP A 145 -4.46 -6.38 -19.14
CA TRP A 145 -5.12 -5.87 -20.35
C TRP A 145 -6.62 -5.62 -20.11
N ASN A 146 -7.08 -4.39 -20.38
CA ASN A 146 -8.47 -3.94 -20.23
C ASN A 146 -8.96 -3.93 -18.77
N GLU A 147 -8.06 -3.93 -17.79
CA GLU A 147 -8.42 -3.84 -16.37
C GLU A 147 -8.34 -2.41 -15.83
N MET A 148 -7.71 -1.46 -16.54
CA MET A 148 -7.55 -0.09 -16.05
C MET A 148 -8.90 0.56 -15.72
N ASP A 149 -9.89 0.41 -16.59
CA ASP A 149 -11.23 0.96 -16.41
C ASP A 149 -12.00 0.29 -15.27
N VAL A 150 -11.75 -1.01 -15.05
CA VAL A 150 -12.34 -1.77 -13.94
C VAL A 150 -11.84 -1.20 -12.62
N TRP A 151 -10.52 -1.01 -12.48
CA TRP A 151 -9.94 -0.50 -11.26
C TRP A 151 -10.18 1.00 -11.06
N ALA A 152 -10.18 1.81 -12.13
CA ALA A 152 -10.60 3.21 -12.05
C ALA A 152 -12.05 3.33 -11.53
N LYS A 153 -12.96 2.48 -12.01
CA LYS A 153 -14.33 2.40 -11.48
C LYS A 153 -14.35 1.96 -10.02
N PHE A 154 -13.54 0.97 -9.63
CA PHE A 154 -13.41 0.55 -8.24
C PHE A 154 -13.05 1.72 -7.32
N TYR A 155 -12.01 2.50 -7.64
CA TYR A 155 -11.62 3.65 -6.81
C TYR A 155 -12.69 4.75 -6.79
N ARG A 156 -13.42 4.95 -7.89
CA ARG A 156 -14.55 5.89 -7.92
C ARG A 156 -15.67 5.45 -6.98
N GLU A 157 -16.12 4.20 -7.07
CA GLU A 157 -17.28 3.73 -6.32
C GLU A 157 -16.97 3.46 -4.84
N VAL A 158 -15.78 2.94 -4.54
CA VAL A 158 -15.37 2.50 -3.20
C VAL A 158 -14.79 3.65 -2.39
N PHE A 159 -13.98 4.51 -3.01
CA PHE A 159 -13.29 5.62 -2.32
C PHE A 159 -13.86 7.00 -2.67
N GLY A 160 -14.80 7.10 -3.61
CA GLY A 160 -15.31 8.39 -4.07
C GLY A 160 -14.26 9.20 -4.84
N MET A 161 -13.28 8.55 -5.46
CA MET A 161 -12.22 9.24 -6.19
C MET A 161 -12.64 9.66 -7.59
N ASP A 162 -12.15 10.82 -8.03
CA ASP A 162 -12.29 11.32 -9.39
C ASP A 162 -11.05 11.03 -10.23
N GLN A 163 -11.25 11.01 -11.56
CA GLN A 163 -10.15 10.90 -12.51
C GLN A 163 -9.52 12.29 -12.70
N LEU A 164 -8.27 12.46 -12.27
CA LEU A 164 -7.53 13.71 -12.41
C LEU A 164 -7.05 13.93 -13.85
N ILE A 165 -6.39 12.92 -14.40
CA ILE A 165 -5.79 12.96 -15.74
C ILE A 165 -5.78 11.54 -16.30
N SER A 166 -5.87 11.43 -17.62
CA SER A 166 -5.67 10.18 -18.35
C SER A 166 -4.67 10.42 -19.47
N PHE A 167 -3.83 9.43 -19.71
CA PHE A 167 -2.88 9.40 -20.81
C PHE A 167 -3.18 8.18 -21.67
N ASP A 168 -3.34 8.41 -22.97
CA ASP A 168 -3.51 7.31 -23.93
C ASP A 168 -2.15 6.88 -24.53
N ASP A 169 -2.20 5.89 -25.42
CA ASP A 169 -1.03 5.36 -26.11
C ASP A 169 -0.37 6.36 -27.06
N LYS A 170 -1.07 7.43 -27.45
CA LYS A 170 -0.52 8.52 -28.25
C LYS A 170 0.19 9.55 -27.37
N ASP A 171 -0.25 9.71 -26.13
CA ASP A 171 0.37 10.59 -25.13
C ASP A 171 1.62 9.95 -24.51
N ILE A 172 1.62 8.62 -24.28
CA ILE A 172 2.74 7.87 -23.68
C ILE A 172 3.12 6.68 -24.58
N SER A 173 3.87 6.99 -25.63
CA SER A 173 4.55 5.99 -26.45
C SER A 173 6.00 6.37 -26.75
N THR A 174 6.83 5.34 -26.89
CA THR A 174 8.09 5.41 -27.63
C THR A 174 7.87 4.82 -29.03
N ASP A 175 8.88 4.87 -29.89
CA ASP A 175 8.83 4.19 -31.19
C ASP A 175 8.54 2.67 -31.10
N TYR A 176 8.65 2.08 -29.91
CA TYR A 176 8.60 0.64 -29.67
C TYR A 176 7.52 0.18 -28.68
N THR A 177 7.23 0.94 -27.62
CA THR A 177 6.33 0.54 -26.52
C THR A 177 5.34 1.64 -26.17
N ALA A 178 4.17 1.26 -25.67
CA ALA A 178 3.14 2.18 -25.20
C ALA A 178 2.49 1.66 -23.90
N LEU A 179 1.84 2.56 -23.18
CA LEU A 179 0.95 2.23 -22.06
C LEU A 179 -0.23 3.21 -22.02
N LYS A 180 -1.30 2.82 -21.34
CA LYS A 180 -2.37 3.73 -20.95
C LYS A 180 -2.35 3.94 -19.45
N SER A 181 -2.69 5.14 -19.00
CA SER A 181 -2.71 5.46 -17.58
C SER A 181 -3.91 6.32 -17.21
N LYS A 182 -4.55 6.00 -16.07
CA LYS A 182 -5.58 6.84 -15.44
C LYS A 182 -5.17 7.16 -14.02
N VAL A 183 -5.13 8.44 -13.67
CA VAL A 183 -4.79 8.89 -12.32
C VAL A 183 -6.06 9.16 -11.54
N MET A 184 -6.31 8.36 -10.51
CA MET A 184 -7.43 8.52 -9.58
C MET A 184 -6.98 9.34 -8.37
N THR A 185 -7.79 10.29 -7.90
CA THR A 185 -7.48 11.10 -6.72
C THR A 185 -8.72 11.50 -5.93
N VAL A 186 -8.53 11.87 -4.67
CA VAL A 186 -9.57 12.50 -3.84
C VAL A 186 -9.56 14.02 -4.06
N ASP A 187 -10.66 14.70 -3.73
CA ASP A 187 -10.81 16.16 -3.90
C ASP A 187 -9.68 17.00 -3.30
N THR A 188 -9.05 16.51 -2.22
CA THR A 188 -7.94 17.20 -1.56
C THR A 188 -6.62 17.10 -2.34
N GLY A 189 -6.54 16.21 -3.35
CA GLY A 189 -5.33 15.91 -4.12
C GLY A 189 -4.23 15.19 -3.34
N LEU A 190 -4.46 14.85 -2.07
CA LEU A 190 -3.44 14.27 -1.18
C LEU A 190 -3.12 12.81 -1.50
N VAL A 191 -4.10 12.04 -1.97
CA VAL A 191 -3.93 10.64 -2.33
C VAL A 191 -4.13 10.50 -3.83
N LYS A 192 -3.14 9.92 -4.53
CA LYS A 192 -3.15 9.73 -5.97
C LYS A 192 -2.76 8.29 -6.32
N TYR A 193 -3.58 7.64 -7.13
CA TYR A 193 -3.37 6.30 -7.64
C TYR A 193 -3.40 6.31 -9.17
N PRO A 194 -2.25 6.48 -9.84
CA PRO A 194 -2.10 6.12 -11.24
C PRO A 194 -2.31 4.61 -11.45
N ILE A 195 -3.18 4.26 -12.39
CA ILE A 195 -3.48 2.88 -12.77
C ILE A 195 -3.04 2.72 -14.22
N ASN A 196 -2.09 1.83 -14.47
CA ASN A 196 -1.53 1.57 -15.78
C ASN A 196 -1.99 0.23 -16.31
N GLU A 197 -2.29 0.17 -17.60
CA GLU A 197 -2.45 -1.09 -18.34
C GLU A 197 -1.52 -1.13 -19.56
N PRO A 198 -1.20 -2.32 -20.07
CA PRO A 198 -0.50 -2.46 -21.34
C PRO A 198 -1.23 -1.75 -22.50
N ALA A 199 -0.47 -1.29 -23.49
CA ALA A 199 -1.00 -0.81 -24.76
C ALA A 199 -0.25 -1.44 -25.94
N VAL A 200 -0.90 -1.46 -27.10
CA VAL A 200 -0.35 -2.09 -28.31
C VAL A 200 0.84 -1.28 -28.80
N GLY A 201 2.00 -1.92 -28.92
CA GLY A 201 3.24 -1.35 -29.46
C GLY A 201 3.96 -2.33 -30.39
N LYS A 202 5.06 -1.90 -31.02
CA LYS A 202 5.90 -2.78 -31.85
C LYS A 202 6.65 -3.83 -31.03
N LYS A 203 6.86 -3.57 -29.74
CA LYS A 203 7.45 -4.45 -28.75
C LYS A 203 6.52 -4.55 -27.55
N LYS A 204 6.72 -5.62 -26.77
CA LYS A 204 6.03 -5.88 -25.52
C LYS A 204 6.08 -4.66 -24.59
N SER A 205 4.96 -4.33 -23.95
CA SER A 205 4.90 -3.20 -23.03
C SER A 205 5.68 -3.50 -21.74
N GLN A 206 6.30 -2.47 -21.17
CA GLN A 206 6.96 -2.55 -19.86
C GLN A 206 5.97 -2.88 -18.73
N ILE A 207 4.66 -2.61 -18.93
CA ILE A 207 3.60 -3.06 -18.01
C ILE A 207 3.42 -4.58 -18.10
N GLU A 208 3.48 -5.18 -19.29
CA GLU A 208 3.42 -6.64 -19.45
C GLU A 208 4.68 -7.32 -18.90
N GLU A 209 5.84 -6.66 -18.98
CA GLU A 209 7.04 -7.16 -18.32
C GLU A 209 6.85 -7.22 -16.81
N TYR A 210 6.34 -6.16 -16.19
CA TYR A 210 6.00 -6.19 -14.76
C TYR A 210 5.06 -7.35 -14.41
N LEU A 211 3.97 -7.52 -15.16
CA LEU A 211 2.96 -8.56 -14.88
C LEU A 211 3.47 -10.00 -15.08
N GLU A 212 4.49 -10.22 -15.90
CA GLU A 212 5.08 -11.55 -16.05
C GLU A 212 5.95 -11.95 -14.86
N PHE A 213 6.55 -10.98 -14.17
CA PHE A 213 7.44 -11.22 -13.02
C PHE A 213 6.78 -10.96 -11.66
N ASN A 214 5.55 -10.44 -11.65
CA ASN A 214 4.80 -10.11 -10.44
C ASN A 214 3.43 -10.81 -10.44
#